data_AF-A0A7C9BKZ0-F1
#
_entry.id   AF-A0A7C9BKZ0-F1
#
_cell.length_a   1.000
_cell.length_b   1.000
_cell.length_c   1.000
_cell.angle_alpha   90.00
_cell.angle_beta   90.00
_cell.angle_gamma   90.00
#
_symmetry.space_group_name_H-M   'P 1'
#
loop_
_entity.id
_entity.type
_entity.pdbx_description
1 polymer ?
#
loop_
_entity_poly.entity_id
_entity_poly.type
_entity_poly.pdbx_seq_one_letter_code
_entity_poly.pdbx_strand_id
1 'polypeptide(L)'
;MTQWPQINIRKTRPGEGNPRKTDQFITTEDFAYFHPLVGRRVVPAGFVTDGLSVPQVFWPLVPPHGIGFPAAVVHDDCYINQVGVIGNGSFFNEARRMADSAFYEHLILLGMPRWEARLAYFMVSRFGERAFRRYRKPVDVWESKD
;
A
#
# COMPACT_ATOMS: atom_id res chain seq x y z
N MET A 1 12.11 16.08 -11.73
CA MET A 1 11.93 15.51 -10.37
C MET A 1 10.44 15.49 -10.10
N THR A 2 9.84 14.31 -10.02
CA THR A 2 8.42 14.17 -9.64
C THR A 2 8.32 14.44 -8.15
N GLN A 3 7.79 15.61 -7.77
CA GLN A 3 7.51 15.90 -6.37
C GLN A 3 6.38 14.95 -5.93
N TRP A 4 6.67 14.11 -4.95
CA TRP A 4 5.63 13.28 -4.35
C TRP A 4 4.60 14.17 -3.66
N PRO A 5 3.29 13.95 -3.87
CA PRO A 5 2.29 14.73 -3.18
C PRO A 5 2.43 14.50 -1.68
N GLN A 6 2.33 15.57 -0.90
CA GLN A 6 2.16 15.43 0.54
C GLN A 6 0.82 14.72 0.79
N ILE A 7 0.80 13.76 1.72
CA ILE A 7 -0.43 13.05 2.11
C ILE A 7 -0.81 13.51 3.50
N ASN A 8 -1.99 14.12 3.63
CA ASN A 8 -2.54 14.43 4.94
C ASN A 8 -3.22 13.21 5.56
N ILE A 9 -2.78 12.85 6.77
CA ILE A 9 -3.26 11.70 7.53
C ILE A 9 -3.49 12.04 9.00
N ARG A 10 -4.29 11.21 9.66
CA ARG A 10 -4.37 11.17 11.13
C ARG A 10 -4.45 9.74 11.63
N LYS A 11 -4.12 9.52 12.91
CA LYS A 11 -4.37 8.23 13.57
C LYS A 11 -5.90 7.96 13.64
N THR A 12 -6.30 6.70 13.50
CA THR A 12 -7.70 6.30 13.68
C THR A 12 -8.16 6.54 15.12
N ARG A 13 -9.46 6.86 15.27
CA ARG A 13 -10.13 6.98 16.57
C ARG A 13 -10.77 5.65 16.97
N PRO A 14 -11.14 5.45 18.25
CA PRO A 14 -11.93 4.30 18.66
C PRO A 14 -13.21 4.17 17.81
N GLY A 15 -13.43 3.00 17.23
CA GLY A 15 -14.55 2.74 16.30
C GLY A 15 -14.23 2.99 14.82
N GLU A 16 -13.08 3.58 14.48
CA GLU A 16 -12.59 3.72 13.10
C GLU A 16 -11.57 2.62 12.77
N GLY A 17 -11.68 2.03 11.58
CA GLY A 17 -10.77 0.97 11.13
C GLY A 17 -11.05 -0.40 11.77
N ASN A 18 -10.02 -1.25 11.81
CA ASN A 18 -10.10 -2.59 12.37
C ASN A 18 -9.80 -2.54 13.88
N PRO A 19 -10.76 -2.90 14.76
CA PRO A 19 -10.59 -2.82 16.21
C PRO A 19 -9.51 -3.77 16.76
N ARG A 20 -9.03 -4.73 15.97
CA ARG A 20 -7.93 -5.64 16.35
C ARG A 20 -6.54 -5.04 16.08
N LYS A 21 -6.44 -3.90 15.40
CA LYS A 21 -5.18 -3.24 15.08
C LYS A 21 -5.08 -1.92 15.85
N THR A 22 -3.95 -1.69 16.50
CA THR A 22 -3.71 -0.53 17.37
C THR A 22 -3.13 0.67 16.63
N ASP A 23 -2.54 0.43 15.46
CA ASP A 23 -1.78 1.42 14.72
C ASP A 23 -2.27 1.47 13.28
N GLN A 24 -3.35 2.20 13.08
CA GLN A 24 -3.91 2.51 11.78
C GLN A 24 -4.03 4.01 11.60
N PHE A 25 -3.99 4.41 10.33
CA PHE A 25 -4.09 5.79 9.92
C PHE A 25 -5.22 5.91 8.90
N ILE A 26 -5.77 7.12 8.81
CA ILE A 26 -6.82 7.45 7.86
C ILE A 26 -6.39 8.68 7.07
N THR A 27 -6.55 8.63 5.74
CA THR A 27 -6.36 9.79 4.87
C THR A 27 -7.41 10.85 5.19
N THR A 28 -7.01 12.12 5.27
CA THR A 28 -7.94 13.22 5.54
C THR A 28 -8.37 13.97 4.28
N GLU A 29 -7.73 13.67 3.15
CA GLU A 29 -8.00 14.28 1.85
C GLU A 29 -7.82 13.25 0.73
N ASP A 30 -8.35 13.58 -0.45
CA ASP A 30 -8.13 12.79 -1.65
C ASP A 30 -6.68 12.94 -2.11
N PHE A 31 -6.04 11.80 -2.36
CA PHE A 31 -4.66 11.74 -2.82
C PHE A 31 -4.60 11.02 -4.17
N ALA A 32 -4.06 11.69 -5.18
CA ALA A 32 -3.90 11.11 -6.51
C ALA A 32 -2.46 10.62 -6.73
N TYR A 33 -2.33 9.45 -7.36
CA TYR A 33 -1.05 8.90 -7.78
C TYR A 33 -1.14 8.30 -9.18
N PHE A 34 0.01 8.10 -9.82
CA PHE A 34 0.08 7.43 -11.12
C PHE A 34 0.53 5.98 -10.94
N HIS A 35 -0.29 5.05 -11.41
CA HIS A 35 0.07 3.63 -11.48
C HIS A 35 0.54 3.31 -12.91
N PRO A 36 1.69 2.63 -13.08
CA PRO A 36 2.29 2.41 -14.40
C PRO A 36 1.39 1.63 -15.37
N LEU A 37 0.54 0.73 -14.86
CA LEU A 37 -0.35 -0.08 -15.69
C LEU A 37 -1.74 0.49 -15.94
N VAL A 38 -2.31 1.22 -14.97
CA VAL A 38 -3.73 1.63 -15.01
C VAL A 38 -3.90 3.15 -15.06
N GLY A 39 -2.79 3.89 -15.11
CA GLY A 39 -2.79 5.34 -15.17
C GLY A 39 -3.11 6.00 -13.82
N ARG A 40 -3.76 7.16 -13.88
CA ARG A 40 -4.08 7.96 -12.70
C ARG A 40 -5.09 7.25 -11.81
N ARG A 41 -4.79 7.16 -10.52
CA ARG A 41 -5.67 6.67 -9.46
C ARG A 41 -5.85 7.73 -8.38
N VAL A 42 -6.93 7.58 -7.62
CA VAL A 42 -7.25 8.45 -6.47
C VAL A 42 -7.55 7.55 -5.28
N VAL A 43 -6.82 7.76 -4.20
CA VAL A 43 -7.12 7.25 -2.86
C VAL A 43 -8.05 8.28 -2.22
N PRO A 44 -9.30 7.94 -1.90
CA PRO A 44 -10.24 8.90 -1.32
C PRO A 44 -9.86 9.27 0.11
N ALA A 45 -10.33 10.43 0.57
CA ALA A 45 -10.37 10.77 1.99
C ALA A 45 -11.15 9.67 2.76
N GLY A 46 -10.67 9.31 3.95
CA GLY A 46 -11.27 8.24 4.74
C GLY A 46 -10.67 6.85 4.50
N PHE A 47 -9.67 6.73 3.62
CA PHE A 47 -8.98 5.47 3.39
C PHE A 47 -8.16 5.06 4.61
N VAL A 48 -8.47 3.87 5.16
CA VAL A 48 -7.75 3.31 6.31
C VAL A 48 -6.57 2.47 5.83
N THR A 49 -5.39 2.82 6.31
CA THR A 49 -4.11 2.17 5.98
C THR A 49 -3.40 1.76 7.27
N ASP A 50 -2.64 0.68 7.22
CA ASP A 50 -1.76 0.26 8.31
C ASP A 50 -0.37 0.91 8.20
N GLY A 51 -0.16 1.76 7.20
CA GLY A 51 1.15 2.32 6.86
C GLY A 51 2.12 1.25 6.37
N LEU A 52 3.40 1.45 6.65
CA LEU A 52 4.42 0.44 6.36
C LEU A 52 4.12 -0.84 7.16
N SER A 53 3.65 -1.88 6.47
CA SER A 53 3.36 -3.22 7.02
C SER A 53 4.65 -3.97 7.43
N VAL A 54 5.38 -3.38 8.38
CA VAL A 54 6.66 -3.85 8.92
C VAL A 54 6.44 -4.27 10.38
N PRO A 55 6.92 -5.46 10.81
CA PRO A 55 6.86 -5.89 12.19
C PRO A 55 7.50 -4.87 13.15
N GLN A 56 6.88 -4.67 14.31
CA GLN A 56 7.27 -3.66 15.31
C GLN A 56 8.75 -3.69 15.71
N VAL A 57 9.38 -4.88 15.72
CA VAL A 57 10.80 -5.04 16.05
C VAL A 57 11.73 -4.27 15.10
N PHE A 58 11.28 -3.95 13.88
CA PHE A 58 12.06 -3.19 12.89
C PHE A 58 11.69 -1.71 12.85
N TRP A 59 10.71 -1.23 13.63
CA TRP A 59 10.32 0.18 13.67
C TRP A 59 11.44 1.16 14.03
N PRO A 60 12.45 0.80 14.86
CA PRO A 60 13.60 1.68 15.08
C PRO A 60 14.43 1.96 13.81
N LEU A 61 14.36 1.08 12.81
CA LEU A 61 15.08 1.20 11.54
C LEU A 61 14.18 1.73 10.44
N VAL A 62 12.94 1.23 10.36
CA VAL A 62 11.94 1.59 9.36
C VAL A 62 10.64 1.88 10.10
N PRO A 63 10.44 3.14 10.53
CA PRO A 63 9.25 3.50 11.28
C PRO A 63 8.00 3.32 10.40
N PRO A 64 6.86 2.93 10.99
CA PRO A 64 5.63 2.67 10.23
C PRO A 64 5.08 3.97 9.61
N HIS A 65 5.39 5.10 10.26
CA HIS A 65 5.10 6.46 9.85
C HIS A 65 6.41 7.23 9.61
N GLY A 66 6.51 7.93 8.48
CA GLY A 66 7.73 8.64 8.10
C GLY A 66 7.81 8.84 6.60
N ILE A 67 9.04 8.95 6.10
CA ILE A 67 9.32 9.28 4.70
C ILE A 67 8.68 8.30 3.71
N GLY A 68 8.57 7.02 4.08
CA GLY A 68 7.98 5.97 3.23
C GLY A 68 6.47 5.82 3.34
N PHE A 69 5.81 6.60 4.21
CA PHE A 69 4.37 6.47 4.45
C PHE A 69 3.52 6.70 3.18
N PRO A 70 3.81 7.71 2.33
CA PRO A 70 3.06 7.89 1.07
C PRO A 70 3.11 6.68 0.14
N ALA A 71 4.29 6.03 0.06
CA ALA A 71 4.44 4.81 -0.72
C ALA A 71 3.60 3.67 -0.13
N ALA A 72 3.48 3.59 1.20
CA ALA A 72 2.68 2.57 1.86
C ALA A 72 1.18 2.74 1.61
N VAL A 73 0.68 3.97 1.57
CA VAL A 73 -0.73 4.26 1.20
C VAL A 73 -1.03 3.78 -0.22
N VAL A 74 -0.15 4.07 -1.17
CA VAL A 74 -0.27 3.59 -2.55
C VAL A 74 -0.25 2.06 -2.60
N HIS A 75 0.65 1.43 -1.85
CA HIS A 75 0.77 -0.02 -1.77
C HIS A 75 -0.51 -0.67 -1.22
N ASP A 76 -1.05 -0.14 -0.12
CA ASP A 76 -2.30 -0.61 0.49
C ASP A 76 -3.49 -0.42 -0.47
N ASP A 77 -3.60 0.71 -1.19
CA ASP A 77 -4.62 0.92 -2.21
C ASP A 77 -4.52 -0.14 -3.32
N CYS A 78 -3.30 -0.37 -3.83
CA CYS A 78 -3.03 -1.39 -4.84
C CYS A 78 -3.44 -2.79 -4.36
N TYR A 79 -3.16 -3.13 -3.10
CA TYR A 79 -3.47 -4.42 -2.51
C TYR A 79 -4.98 -4.62 -2.27
N ILE A 80 -5.64 -3.64 -1.64
CA ILE A 80 -7.06 -3.71 -1.28
C ILE A 80 -7.93 -3.69 -2.54
N ASN A 81 -7.59 -2.82 -3.51
CA ASN A 81 -8.34 -2.68 -4.74
C ASN A 81 -7.88 -3.63 -5.85
N GLN A 82 -6.88 -4.49 -5.58
CA GLN A 82 -6.35 -5.50 -6.51
C GLN A 82 -5.92 -4.90 -7.85
N VAL A 83 -5.26 -3.75 -7.79
CA VAL A 83 -4.90 -2.95 -8.95
C VAL A 83 -3.88 -3.70 -9.81
N GLY A 84 -4.14 -3.81 -11.10
CA GLY A 84 -3.26 -4.53 -12.04
C GLY A 84 -3.40 -6.06 -12.01
N VAL A 85 -4.30 -6.63 -11.20
CA VAL A 85 -4.65 -8.05 -11.28
C VAL A 85 -5.50 -8.28 -12.55
N ILE A 86 -5.02 -9.11 -13.46
CA ILE A 86 -5.73 -9.50 -14.69
C ILE A 86 -5.99 -11.01 -14.64
N GLY A 87 -7.23 -11.43 -14.37
CA GLY A 87 -7.57 -12.85 -14.29
C GLY A 87 -7.05 -13.56 -13.03
N ASN A 88 -6.97 -14.90 -13.08
CA ASN A 88 -6.72 -15.75 -11.90
C ASN A 88 -5.33 -16.43 -11.89
N GLY A 89 -4.86 -16.80 -10.70
CA GLY A 89 -3.73 -17.72 -10.52
C GLY A 89 -2.35 -17.06 -10.68
N SER A 90 -1.80 -17.06 -11.90
CA SER A 90 -0.42 -16.62 -12.17
C SER A 90 -0.29 -15.10 -12.23
N PHE A 91 -1.27 -14.42 -12.84
CA PHE A 91 -1.30 -12.95 -12.92
C PHE A 91 -1.50 -12.27 -11.56
N PHE A 92 -2.10 -13.00 -10.61
CA PHE A 92 -2.30 -12.53 -9.24
C PHE A 92 -0.97 -12.31 -8.52
N ASN A 93 -0.03 -13.25 -8.66
CA ASN A 93 1.30 -13.12 -8.08
C ASN A 93 2.15 -12.06 -8.82
N GLU A 94 1.92 -11.89 -10.13
CA GLU A 94 2.63 -10.87 -10.90
C GLU A 94 2.21 -9.45 -10.50
N ALA A 95 0.90 -9.18 -10.40
CA ALA A 95 0.38 -7.90 -9.93
C ALA A 95 0.92 -7.54 -8.54
N ARG A 96 1.02 -8.54 -7.64
CA ARG A 96 1.66 -8.38 -6.34
C ARG A 96 3.13 -7.97 -6.47
N ARG A 97 3.92 -8.68 -7.26
CA ARG A 97 5.35 -8.38 -7.46
C ARG A 97 5.55 -6.99 -8.06
N MET A 98 4.66 -6.59 -8.97
CA MET A 98 4.65 -5.25 -9.53
C MET A 98 4.32 -4.19 -8.49
N ALA A 99 3.32 -4.42 -7.63
CA ALA A 99 2.99 -3.51 -6.53
C ALA A 99 4.16 -3.38 -5.53
N ASP A 100 4.80 -4.51 -5.16
CA ASP A 100 5.94 -4.52 -4.25
C ASP A 100 7.16 -3.82 -4.90
N SER A 101 7.40 -3.99 -6.20
CA SER A 101 8.48 -3.32 -6.94
C SER A 101 8.25 -1.80 -7.06
N ALA A 102 7.04 -1.39 -7.44
CA ALA A 102 6.66 0.02 -7.50
C ALA A 102 6.80 0.69 -6.12
N PHE A 103 6.41 -0.03 -5.06
CA PHE A 103 6.61 0.43 -3.69
C PHE A 103 8.09 0.72 -3.39
N TYR A 104 9.01 -0.20 -3.72
CA TYR A 104 10.44 0.04 -3.54
C TYR A 104 10.94 1.27 -4.31
N GLU A 105 10.55 1.43 -5.57
CA GLU A 105 10.91 2.60 -6.38
C GLU A 105 10.40 3.90 -5.75
N HIS A 106 9.17 3.90 -5.25
CA HIS A 106 8.58 5.04 -4.58
C HIS A 106 9.34 5.42 -3.30
N LEU A 107 9.78 4.44 -2.50
CA LEU A 107 10.62 4.70 -1.33
C LEU A 107 11.92 5.41 -1.70
N ILE A 108 12.58 4.98 -2.79
CA ILE A 108 13.80 5.63 -3.28
C ILE A 108 13.52 7.06 -3.75
N LEU A 109 12.41 7.29 -4.47
CA LEU A 109 12.00 8.62 -4.93
C LEU A 109 11.66 9.57 -3.77
N LEU A 110 11.12 9.03 -2.68
CA LEU A 110 10.85 9.77 -1.45
C LEU A 110 12.14 10.11 -0.68
N GLY A 111 13.30 9.61 -1.10
CA GLY A 111 14.60 9.89 -0.48
C GLY A 111 15.00 8.90 0.62
N MET A 112 14.28 7.79 0.76
CA MET A 112 14.66 6.73 1.70
C MET A 112 16.01 6.10 1.28
N PRO A 113 16.96 5.92 2.20
CA PRO A 113 18.20 5.20 1.93
C PRO A 113 17.93 3.82 1.34
N ARG A 114 18.73 3.41 0.33
CA ARG A 114 18.50 2.15 -0.41
C ARG A 114 18.43 0.91 0.48
N TRP A 115 19.19 0.89 1.58
CA TRP A 115 19.19 -0.24 2.51
C TRP A 115 17.89 -0.31 3.33
N GLU A 116 17.37 0.83 3.80
CA GLU A 116 16.06 0.94 4.48
C GLU A 116 14.93 0.54 3.52
N ALA A 117 14.96 1.07 2.29
CA ALA A 117 13.97 0.76 1.27
C ALA A 117 13.99 -0.74 0.92
N ARG A 118 15.18 -1.35 0.83
CA ARG A 118 15.31 -2.79 0.55
C ARG A 118 14.82 -3.64 1.72
N LEU A 119 15.06 -3.20 2.97
CA LEU A 119 14.51 -3.85 4.15
C LEU A 119 12.97 -3.77 4.13
N ALA A 120 12.40 -2.58 3.94
CA ALA A 120 10.96 -2.37 3.83
C ALA A 120 10.34 -3.25 2.72
N TYR A 121 10.93 -3.25 1.52
CA TYR A 121 10.52 -4.10 0.41
C TYR A 121 10.53 -5.59 0.78
N PHE A 122 11.60 -6.08 1.41
CA PHE A 122 11.72 -7.48 1.80
C PHE A 122 10.63 -7.86 2.81
N MET A 123 10.37 -7.01 3.81
CA MET A 123 9.35 -7.25 4.83
C MET A 123 7.94 -7.29 4.21
N VAL A 124 7.59 -6.29 3.40
CA VAL A 124 6.28 -6.22 2.73
C VAL A 124 6.09 -7.41 1.77
N SER A 125 7.13 -7.78 1.03
CA SER A 125 7.08 -8.91 0.09
C SER A 125 6.89 -10.25 0.79
N ARG A 126 7.52 -10.48 1.94
CA ARG A 126 7.43 -11.75 2.69
C ARG A 126 6.21 -11.85 3.59
N PHE A 127 5.83 -10.78 4.28
CA PHE A 127 4.70 -10.82 5.21
C PHE A 127 3.37 -10.47 4.53
N GLY A 128 3.40 -9.78 3.39
CA GLY A 128 2.19 -9.41 2.65
C GLY A 128 1.49 -10.57 1.95
N GLU A 129 2.12 -11.74 1.74
CA GLU A 129 1.53 -12.84 0.97
C GLU A 129 0.23 -13.31 1.61
N ARG A 130 0.24 -13.40 2.95
CA ARG A 130 -0.90 -13.81 3.75
C ARG A 130 -2.02 -12.76 3.73
N ALA A 131 -1.68 -11.48 3.65
CA ALA A 131 -2.64 -10.39 3.57
C ALA A 131 -3.30 -10.32 2.18
N PHE A 132 -2.54 -10.44 1.10
CA PHE A 132 -3.07 -10.32 -0.26
C PHE A 132 -4.07 -11.41 -0.62
N ARG A 133 -3.81 -12.66 -0.19
CA ARG A 133 -4.76 -13.77 -0.35
C ARG A 133 -6.11 -13.49 0.33
N ARG A 134 -6.13 -12.67 1.39
CA ARG A 134 -7.36 -12.31 2.11
C ARG A 134 -8.24 -11.34 1.34
N TYR A 135 -7.67 -10.51 0.48
CA TYR A 135 -8.39 -9.54 -0.36
C TYR A 135 -8.79 -10.10 -1.73
N ARG A 136 -8.50 -11.38 -2.01
CA ARG A 136 -8.90 -12.05 -3.26
C ARG A 136 -10.42 -12.01 -3.39
N LYS A 137 -10.91 -11.19 -4.34
CA LYS A 137 -12.33 -11.20 -4.71
C LYS A 137 -12.65 -12.50 -5.47
N PRO A 138 -13.84 -13.10 -5.26
CA PRO A 138 -14.32 -14.19 -6.09
C PRO A 138 -14.39 -13.75 -7.56
N VAL A 139 -14.21 -14.70 -8.48
CA VAL A 139 -14.12 -14.46 -9.93
C VAL A 139 -15.38 -13.79 -10.48
N ASP A 140 -16.51 -14.00 -9.83
CA ASP A 140 -17.81 -13.55 -10.31
C ASP A 140 -18.05 -12.04 -10.10
N VAL A 141 -17.13 -11.33 -9.43
CA VAL A 141 -17.24 -9.88 -9.15
C VAL A 141 -16.64 -9.02 -10.28
N TRP A 142 -15.87 -9.61 -11.19
CA TRP A 142 -15.15 -8.88 -12.24
C TRP A 142 -16.00 -8.51 -13.45
N GLU A 143 -17.19 -9.09 -13.59
CA GLU A 143 -18.11 -8.86 -14.73
C GLU A 143 -19.14 -7.74 -14.52
N SER A 144 -19.24 -7.15 -13.32
CA SER A 144 -20.29 -6.16 -13.03
C SER A 144 -19.72 -4.74 -12.89
N LYS A 145 -19.25 -4.16 -13.99
CA LYS A 145 -19.23 -2.69 -14.17
C LYS A 145 -19.43 -2.38 -15.65
N ASP A 146 -20.69 -2.39 -16.05
CA ASP A 146 -21.18 -1.60 -17.19
C ASP A 146 -20.96 -0.09 -16.96
#